data_AF-A0A077LIQ0-F1
#
_entry.id   AF-A0A077LIQ0-F1
#
_cell.length_a   1.000
_cell.length_b   1.000
_cell.length_c   1.000
_cell.angle_alpha   90.00
_cell.angle_beta   90.00
_cell.angle_gamma   90.00
#
_symmetry.space_group_name_H-M   'P 1'
#
loop_
_entity.id
_entity.type
_entity.pdbx_description
1 polymer ?
#
loop_
_entity_poly.entity_id
_entity_poly.type
_entity_poly.pdbx_seq_one_letter_code
_entity_poly.pdbx_strand_id
1 'polypeptide(L)'
;MTEMKATKTLKVRVRDKHAAQLREASRAVNFVWNYVNELSRRSIRERGRFLSSFDIHKYTNGAGKDLSLHSQSVQAVADEYVTRRKQFKKRQLRWRCSAQSGLAALQGRRCCLEKRPGRL
;
A
#
# COMPACT_ATOMS: atom_id res chain seq x y z
N MET A 1 -32.18 -36.17 -13.09
CA MET A 1 -30.97 -36.24 -13.94
C MET A 1 -29.93 -35.33 -13.30
N THR A 2 -28.95 -35.90 -12.60
CA THR A 2 -27.90 -35.17 -11.85
C THR A 2 -26.69 -34.96 -12.74
N GLU A 3 -26.32 -33.69 -12.97
CA GLU A 3 -25.18 -33.31 -13.80
C GLU A 3 -23.87 -33.49 -13.02
N MET A 4 -22.97 -34.37 -13.50
CA MET A 4 -21.66 -34.58 -12.89
C MET A 4 -20.66 -33.51 -13.38
N LYS A 5 -20.38 -32.51 -12.53
CA LYS A 5 -19.44 -31.42 -12.84
C LYS A 5 -17.98 -31.91 -12.74
N ALA A 6 -17.38 -32.22 -13.88
CA ALA A 6 -15.96 -32.60 -13.96
C ALA A 6 -15.04 -31.39 -13.68
N THR A 7 -14.20 -31.47 -12.65
CA THR A 7 -13.22 -30.42 -12.32
C THR A 7 -11.96 -30.63 -13.16
N LYS A 8 -11.73 -29.76 -14.14
CA LYS A 8 -10.53 -29.77 -15.00
C LYS A 8 -9.50 -28.78 -14.48
N THR A 9 -8.31 -29.26 -14.15
CA THR A 9 -7.21 -28.41 -13.67
C THR A 9 -6.38 -27.94 -14.86
N LEU A 10 -6.47 -26.64 -15.20
CA LEU A 10 -5.69 -26.05 -16.29
C LEU A 10 -4.36 -25.50 -15.74
N LYS A 11 -3.24 -25.89 -16.38
CA LYS A 11 -1.94 -25.24 -16.17
C LYS A 11 -1.74 -24.15 -17.23
N VAL A 12 -1.96 -22.90 -16.84
CA VAL A 12 -1.81 -21.74 -17.73
C VAL A 12 -0.57 -20.95 -17.32
N ARG A 13 0.31 -20.65 -18.28
CA ARG A 13 1.41 -19.71 -18.09
C ARG A 13 0.97 -18.31 -18.53
N VAL A 14 0.97 -17.36 -17.59
CA VAL A 14 0.78 -15.94 -17.90
C VAL A 14 2.06 -15.42 -18.54
N ARG A 15 1.97 -14.74 -19.69
CA ARG A 15 3.14 -14.16 -20.37
C ARG A 15 3.58 -12.88 -19.65
N ASP A 16 4.84 -12.80 -19.26
CA ASP A 16 5.41 -11.73 -18.44
C ASP A 16 5.75 -10.43 -19.20
N LYS A 17 5.06 -10.14 -20.31
CA LYS A 17 5.33 -8.93 -21.12
C LYS A 17 5.16 -7.64 -20.33
N HIS A 18 4.16 -7.60 -19.44
CA HIS A 18 3.82 -6.43 -18.61
C HIS A 18 4.43 -6.48 -17.21
N ALA A 19 5.35 -7.42 -16.93
CA ALA A 19 5.92 -7.59 -15.59
C ALA A 19 6.65 -6.34 -15.10
N ALA A 20 7.28 -5.57 -16.00
CA ALA A 20 7.91 -4.30 -15.65
C ALA A 20 6.89 -3.25 -15.19
N GLN A 21 5.80 -3.07 -15.94
CA GLN A 21 4.73 -2.13 -15.61
C GLN A 21 4.03 -2.47 -14.28
N LEU A 22 3.82 -3.77 -14.02
CA LEU A 22 3.27 -4.23 -12.73
C LEU A 22 4.22 -3.97 -11.56
N ARG A 23 5.54 -4.09 -11.77
CA ARG A 23 6.53 -3.73 -10.74
C ARG A 23 6.50 -2.23 -10.44
N GLU A 24 6.34 -1.40 -11.46
CA GLU A 24 6.21 0.05 -11.28
C GLU A 24 4.91 0.41 -10.53
N ALA A 25 3.77 -0.15 -10.95
CA ALA A 25 2.49 0.02 -10.27
C ALA A 25 2.54 -0.43 -8.80
N SER A 26 3.22 -1.55 -8.51
CA SER A 26 3.36 -2.02 -7.12
C SER A 26 4.23 -1.09 -6.26
N ARG A 27 5.24 -0.42 -6.83
CA ARG A 27 6.00 0.64 -6.14
C ARG A 27 5.14 1.85 -5.86
N ALA A 28 4.35 2.29 -6.85
CA ALA A 28 3.40 3.38 -6.70
C ALA A 28 2.38 3.09 -5.57
N VAL A 29 1.82 1.88 -5.51
CA VAL A 29 0.92 1.45 -4.42
C VAL A 29 1.62 1.48 -3.05
N ASN A 30 2.88 1.04 -2.97
CA ASN A 30 3.66 1.12 -1.74
C ASN A 30 3.90 2.56 -1.29
N PHE A 31 4.12 3.47 -2.24
CA PHE A 31 4.26 4.90 -1.96
C PHE A 31 2.98 5.48 -1.36
N VAL A 32 1.82 5.23 -1.97
CA VAL A 32 0.50 5.66 -1.45
C VAL A 32 0.28 5.10 -0.04
N TRP A 33 0.57 3.82 0.20
CA TRP A 33 0.43 3.22 1.52
C TRP A 33 1.27 3.94 2.57
N ASN A 34 2.53 4.22 2.26
CA ASN A 34 3.44 4.91 3.17
C ASN A 34 2.99 6.35 3.44
N TYR A 35 2.50 7.06 2.42
CA TYR A 35 1.93 8.40 2.57
C TYR A 35 0.72 8.41 3.51
N VAL A 36 -0.25 7.50 3.30
CA VAL A 36 -1.44 7.38 4.16
C VAL A 36 -1.05 7.02 5.60
N ASN A 37 -0.03 6.15 5.77
CA ASN A 37 0.49 5.79 7.09
C ASN A 37 1.12 7.00 7.80
N GLU A 38 1.87 7.84 7.10
CA GLU A 38 2.44 9.08 7.63
C GLU A 38 1.35 10.09 8.01
N LEU A 39 0.38 10.31 7.11
CA LEU A 39 -0.77 11.19 7.33
C LEU A 39 -1.57 10.78 8.58
N SER A 40 -1.86 9.47 8.70
CA SER A 40 -2.53 8.91 9.87
C SER A 40 -1.71 9.12 11.14
N ARG A 41 -0.37 8.93 11.09
CA ARG A 41 0.51 9.17 12.25
C ARG A 41 0.48 10.63 12.69
N ARG A 42 0.50 11.56 11.72
CA ARG A 42 0.47 13.00 11.97
C ARG A 42 -0.86 13.45 12.57
N SER A 43 -1.98 12.99 12.01
CA SER A 43 -3.32 13.28 12.53
C SER A 43 -3.49 12.84 13.99
N ILE A 44 -2.96 11.67 14.35
CA ILE A 44 -3.02 11.18 15.73
C ILE A 44 -2.14 12.00 16.66
N ARG A 45 -0.96 12.47 16.19
CA ARG A 45 -0.06 13.31 17.00
C ARG A 45 -0.64 14.69 17.25
N GLU A 46 -1.22 15.33 16.24
CA GLU A 46 -1.66 16.73 16.31
C GLU A 46 -3.09 16.88 16.82
N ARG A 47 -4.00 15.99 16.38
CA ARG A 47 -5.45 16.12 16.64
C ARG A 47 -6.01 15.01 17.52
N GLY A 48 -5.24 13.95 17.78
CA GLY A 48 -5.72 12.77 18.53
C GLY A 48 -6.83 11.98 17.81
N ARG A 49 -7.10 12.26 16.53
CA ARG A 49 -8.22 11.68 15.77
C ARG A 49 -7.75 10.65 14.76
N PHE A 50 -8.49 9.55 14.68
CA PHE A 50 -8.34 8.54 13.65
C PHE A 50 -9.09 8.98 12.39
N LEU A 51 -8.38 9.10 11.27
CA LEU A 51 -8.98 9.43 9.98
C LEU A 51 -9.87 8.29 9.48
N SER A 52 -11.05 8.63 8.95
CA SER A 52 -11.87 7.72 8.17
C SER A 52 -11.31 7.56 6.76
N SER A 53 -11.81 6.58 6.01
CA SER A 53 -11.36 6.40 4.62
C SER A 53 -11.75 7.59 3.74
N PHE A 54 -12.96 8.12 3.95
CA PHE A 54 -13.45 9.33 3.27
C PHE A 54 -12.56 10.55 3.51
N ASP A 55 -11.99 10.69 4.70
CA ASP A 55 -11.08 11.81 5.00
C ASP A 55 -9.77 11.65 4.24
N ILE A 56 -9.24 10.42 4.18
CA ILE A 56 -8.00 10.10 3.46
C ILE A 56 -8.18 10.33 1.96
N HIS A 57 -9.33 9.95 1.38
CA HIS A 57 -9.65 10.16 -0.03
C HIS A 57 -9.57 11.62 -0.47
N LYS A 58 -9.87 12.58 0.43
CA LYS A 58 -9.74 14.01 0.12
C LYS A 58 -8.29 14.43 -0.06
N TYR A 59 -7.35 13.82 0.65
CA TYR A 59 -5.92 14.13 0.55
C TYR A 59 -5.24 13.39 -0.61
N THR A 60 -5.79 12.26 -1.04
CA THR A 60 -5.25 11.48 -2.16
C THR A 60 -5.89 11.84 -3.50
N ASN A 61 -6.84 12.77 -3.52
CA ASN A 61 -7.46 13.25 -4.75
C ASN A 61 -6.41 13.89 -5.67
N GLY A 62 -6.40 13.50 -6.94
CA GLY A 62 -5.41 13.96 -7.94
C GLY A 62 -4.10 13.17 -7.99
N ALA A 63 -3.74 12.40 -6.94
CA ALA A 63 -2.47 11.66 -6.89
C ALA A 63 -2.33 10.57 -7.96
N GLY A 64 -3.45 10.10 -8.54
CA GLY A 64 -3.44 9.10 -9.60
C GLY A 64 -2.73 9.56 -10.88
N LYS A 65 -2.78 10.87 -11.20
CA LYS A 65 -2.15 11.42 -12.41
C LYS A 65 -0.62 11.40 -12.30
N ASP A 66 -0.09 11.74 -11.12
CA ASP A 66 1.36 11.80 -10.89
C ASP A 66 1.98 10.40 -10.77
N LEU A 67 1.24 9.45 -10.20
CA LEU A 67 1.69 8.07 -10.01
C LEU A 67 1.40 7.14 -11.20
N SER A 68 0.81 7.67 -12.28
CA SER A 68 0.32 6.88 -13.43
C SER A 68 -0.57 5.69 -12.98
N LEU A 69 -1.37 5.90 -11.94
CA LEU A 69 -2.23 4.87 -11.33
C LEU A 69 -3.69 5.24 -11.50
N HIS A 70 -4.54 4.23 -11.69
CA HIS A 70 -5.99 4.45 -11.74
C HIS A 70 -6.51 4.94 -10.38
N SER A 71 -7.41 5.92 -10.38
CA SER A 71 -7.94 6.57 -9.18
C SER A 71 -8.60 5.59 -8.21
N GLN A 72 -9.31 4.58 -8.73
CA GLN A 72 -9.94 3.53 -7.93
C GLN A 72 -8.91 2.75 -7.11
N SER A 73 -7.71 2.50 -7.65
CA SER A 73 -6.66 1.76 -6.94
C SER A 73 -6.12 2.56 -5.76
N VAL A 74 -5.98 3.88 -5.90
CA VAL A 74 -5.55 4.77 -4.80
C VAL A 74 -6.60 4.78 -3.69
N GLN A 75 -7.88 4.83 -4.04
CA GLN A 75 -8.99 4.76 -3.08
C GLN A 75 -9.02 3.40 -2.37
N ALA A 76 -8.95 2.30 -3.11
CA ALA A 76 -8.94 0.95 -2.53
C ALA A 76 -7.80 0.76 -1.51
N VAL A 77 -6.62 1.35 -1.76
CA VAL A 77 -5.49 1.30 -0.81
C VAL A 77 -5.82 2.04 0.50
N ALA A 78 -6.52 3.17 0.45
CA ALA A 78 -6.95 3.90 1.64
C ALA A 78 -8.03 3.13 2.42
N ASP A 79 -8.99 2.50 1.74
CA ASP A 79 -10.01 1.66 2.36
C ASP A 79 -9.39 0.44 3.05
N GLU A 80 -8.47 -0.23 2.37
CA GLU A 80 -7.69 -1.33 2.94
C GLU A 80 -6.89 -0.89 4.16
N TYR A 81 -6.21 0.26 4.09
CA TYR A 81 -5.44 0.79 5.22
C TYR A 81 -6.32 0.96 6.47
N VAL A 82 -7.50 1.57 6.32
CA VAL A 82 -8.45 1.76 7.44
C VAL A 82 -8.96 0.42 7.97
N THR A 83 -9.26 -0.53 7.08
CA THR A 83 -9.71 -1.88 7.44
C THR A 83 -8.66 -2.63 8.25
N ARG A 84 -7.40 -2.64 7.78
CA ARG A 84 -6.29 -3.28 8.51
C ARG A 84 -6.01 -2.59 9.84
N ARG A 85 -6.05 -1.26 9.88
CA ARG A 85 -5.88 -0.51 11.13
C ARG A 85 -6.92 -0.91 12.18
N LYS A 86 -8.19 -1.01 11.79
CA LYS A 86 -9.30 -1.45 12.65
C LYS A 86 -9.11 -2.90 13.10
N GLN A 87 -8.78 -3.80 12.18
CA GLN A 87 -8.57 -5.23 12.45
C GLN A 87 -7.47 -5.45 13.50
N PHE A 88 -6.32 -4.77 13.36
CA PHE A 88 -5.17 -4.98 14.23
C PHE A 88 -5.15 -4.07 15.48
N LYS A 89 -6.08 -3.11 15.59
CA LYS A 89 -6.15 -2.12 16.68
C LYS A 89 -4.81 -1.39 16.91
N LYS A 90 -4.07 -1.12 15.84
CA LYS A 90 -2.76 -0.46 15.90
C LYS A 90 -2.86 1.02 15.53
N ARG A 91 -2.07 1.85 16.21
CA ARG A 91 -1.93 3.28 15.90
C ARG A 91 -1.24 3.53 14.55
N GLN A 92 -0.29 2.68 14.19
CA GLN A 92 0.48 2.74 12.96
C GLN A 92 0.70 1.33 12.40
N LEU A 93 0.63 1.17 11.08
CA LEU A 93 0.99 -0.07 10.39
C LEU A 93 2.48 -0.05 10.00
N ARG A 94 3.05 -1.23 9.74
CA ARG A 94 4.44 -1.34 9.26
C ARG A 94 4.59 -0.62 7.91
N TRP A 95 5.73 0.05 7.75
CA TRP A 95 6.14 0.63 6.47
C TRP A 95 6.32 -0.46 5.41
N ARG A 96 5.93 -0.16 4.17
CA ARG A 96 6.18 -1.04 3.03
C ARG A 96 7.47 -0.63 2.34
N CYS A 97 8.28 -1.63 2.00
CA CYS A 97 9.55 -1.44 1.33
C CYS A 97 9.53 -2.14 -0.02
N SER A 98 9.74 -1.39 -1.09
CA SER A 98 10.05 -1.95 -2.40
C SER A 98 11.55 -2.23 -2.47
N ALA A 99 11.95 -3.45 -2.13
CA ALA A 99 13.32 -3.86 -2.37
C ALA A 99 13.56 -3.89 -3.89
N GLN A 100 14.47 -3.05 -4.36
CA GLN A 100 15.11 -3.26 -5.66
C GLN A 100 16.56 -3.65 -5.38
N SER A 101 16.96 -4.78 -5.98
CA SER A 101 18.29 -5.39 -6.03
C SER A 101 18.70 -6.30 -4.87
N GLY A 102 19.14 -7.51 -5.24
CA GLY A 102 19.70 -8.55 -4.38
C GLY A 102 21.06 -8.21 -3.74
N LEU A 103 21.39 -6.92 -3.60
CA LEU A 103 22.55 -6.44 -2.86
C LEU A 103 22.18 -5.80 -1.51
N ALA A 104 20.89 -5.54 -1.24
CA ALA A 104 20.43 -5.02 0.05
C ALA A 104 20.46 -6.05 1.20
N ALA A 105 21.01 -7.25 0.98
CA ALA A 105 21.18 -8.29 1.99
C ALA A 105 22.49 -8.16 2.80
N LEU A 106 23.45 -7.33 2.38
CA LEU A 106 24.75 -7.18 3.07
C LEU A 106 24.95 -5.86 3.81
N GLN A 107 23.98 -4.93 3.74
CA GLN A 107 24.01 -3.73 4.57
C GLN A 107 22.69 -3.61 5.32
N GLY A 108 22.71 -4.07 6.56
CA GLY A 108 21.72 -3.67 7.55
C GLY A 108 21.72 -2.15 7.67
N ARG A 109 20.80 -1.48 6.97
CA ARG A 109 20.21 -0.19 7.33
C ARG A 109 19.14 0.27 6.32
N ARG A 110 17.92 0.37 6.87
CA ARG A 110 16.95 1.46 6.67
C ARG A 110 16.37 1.68 5.25
N CYS A 111 15.40 0.82 4.90
CA CYS A 111 14.18 1.31 4.23
C CYS A 111 13.18 1.94 5.24
N CYS A 112 13.54 1.98 6.53
CA CYS A 112 13.00 2.91 7.50
C CYS A 112 13.65 4.28 7.30
N LEU A 113 13.09 5.13 6.43
CA LEU A 113 13.42 6.55 6.43
C LEU A 113 13.10 7.10 7.83
N GLU A 114 14.18 7.49 8.49
CA GLU A 114 14.23 8.06 9.82
C GLU A 114 13.48 9.40 9.85
N LYS A 115 12.23 9.39 10.29
CA LYS A 115 11.61 10.58 10.89
C LYS A 115 11.60 10.37 12.41
N ARG A 116 12.77 10.52 13.04
CA ARG A 116 12.83 10.87 14.47
C ARG A 116 12.00 12.15 14.62
N PRO A 117 10.94 12.20 15.43
CA PRO A 117 10.44 13.49 15.86
C PRO A 117 11.56 14.12 16.69
N GLY A 118 12.06 15.26 16.21
CA GLY A 118 12.87 16.16 17.03
C GLY A 118 12.11 16.44 18.32
N ARG A 119 12.85 16.30 19.41
CA ARG A 119 12.45 16.68 20.76
C ARG A 119 12.53 18.20 20.82
N LEU A 120 11.38 18.87 20.83
CA LEU A 120 11.09 20.14 21.47
C LEU A 120 9.62 20.09 21.89
#